data_AF-A0A3A9C4S0-F1
#
_entry.id   AF-A0A3A9C4S0-F1
#
_cell.length_a   1.000
_cell.length_b   1.000
_cell.length_c   1.000
_cell.angle_alpha   90.00
_cell.angle_beta   90.00
_cell.angle_gamma   90.00
#
_symmetry.space_group_name_H-M   'P 1'
#
loop_
_entity.id
_entity.type
_entity.pdbx_description
1 polymer ?
#
loop_
_entity_poly.entity_id
_entity_poly.type
_entity_poly.pdbx_seq_one_letter_code
_entity_poly.pdbx_strand_id
1 'polypeptide(L)'
;MKKKTYRLSGSYTVEASFIFPMIMLVILMILYLMFYVHDKCVMNAAADVAALRASQPGVEEKGIYESVENNVKELLNKRLLASGSVENKVKITSDTIEVVCRSELPIPFHNIRIPVEVIGYAKRTDPVMFIRECRVIEEKAEGW
;
A
#
# COMPACT_ATOMS: atom_id res chain seq x y z
N MET A 1 -29.25 12.99 -69.27
CA MET A 1 -28.07 13.39 -68.47
C MET A 1 -28.17 12.72 -67.09
N LYS A 2 -27.46 11.60 -66.84
CA LYS A 2 -27.56 10.84 -65.58
C LYS A 2 -26.60 11.42 -64.53
N LYS A 3 -27.13 11.96 -63.43
CA LYS A 3 -26.35 12.55 -62.33
C LYS A 3 -25.82 11.41 -61.44
N LYS A 4 -24.50 11.18 -61.45
CA LYS A 4 -23.84 10.15 -60.63
C LYS A 4 -23.59 10.72 -59.23
N THR A 5 -24.39 10.32 -58.26
CA THR A 5 -24.23 10.69 -56.85
C THR A 5 -23.14 9.83 -56.21
N TYR A 6 -22.01 10.43 -55.87
CA TYR A 6 -20.98 9.81 -55.05
C TYR A 6 -21.43 9.88 -53.59
N ARG A 7 -21.87 8.74 -53.04
CA ARG A 7 -22.03 8.59 -51.58
C ARG A 7 -20.63 8.40 -51.00
N LEU A 8 -20.02 9.46 -50.49
CA LEU A 8 -18.82 9.32 -49.66
C LEU A 8 -19.26 8.66 -48.35
N SER A 9 -18.93 7.39 -48.17
CA SER A 9 -19.16 6.67 -46.92
C SER A 9 -18.22 7.22 -45.85
N GLY A 10 -18.67 8.23 -45.10
CA GLY A 10 -17.94 8.81 -43.96
C GLY A 10 -17.92 7.92 -42.70
N SER A 11 -18.17 6.61 -42.83
CA SER A 11 -18.33 5.67 -41.70
C SER A 11 -17.04 5.52 -40.88
N TYR A 12 -15.88 5.59 -41.54
CA TYR A 12 -14.59 5.36 -40.89
C TYR A 12 -14.24 6.42 -39.83
N THR A 13 -14.62 7.69 -40.03
CA THR A 13 -14.39 8.75 -39.04
C THR A 13 -15.30 8.58 -37.83
N VAL A 14 -16.54 8.12 -38.05
CA VAL A 14 -17.50 7.86 -36.97
C VAL A 14 -17.05 6.67 -36.13
N GLU A 15 -16.57 5.60 -36.76
CA GLU A 15 -16.01 4.43 -36.07
C GLU A 15 -14.74 4.80 -35.28
N ALA A 16 -13.81 5.55 -35.86
CA ALA A 16 -12.61 6.01 -35.19
C ALA A 16 -12.89 6.94 -33.99
N SER A 17 -13.95 7.75 -34.07
CA SER A 17 -14.35 8.65 -32.99
C SER A 17 -14.81 7.94 -31.71
N PHE A 18 -15.20 6.66 -31.81
CA PHE A 18 -15.56 5.83 -30.66
C PHE A 18 -14.39 4.98 -30.14
N ILE A 19 -13.51 4.51 -31.03
CA ILE A 19 -12.35 3.69 -30.66
C ILE A 19 -11.34 4.51 -29.85
N PHE A 20 -11.08 5.76 -30.24
CA PHE A 20 -10.12 6.62 -29.55
C PHE A 20 -10.46 6.88 -28.07
N PRO A 21 -11.69 7.31 -27.69
CA PRO A 21 -12.04 7.49 -26.27
C PRO A 21 -12.05 6.16 -25.50
N MET A 22 -12.38 5.04 -26.15
CA MET A 22 -12.30 3.73 -25.51
C MET A 22 -10.85 3.37 -25.13
N ILE A 23 -9.90 3.59 -26.03
CA ILE A 23 -8.47 3.36 -25.76
C ILE A 23 -7.97 4.30 -24.66
N MET A 24 -8.33 5.58 -24.72
CA MET A 24 -7.98 6.54 -23.67
C MET A 24 -8.51 6.12 -22.30
N LEU A 25 -9.75 5.61 -22.23
CA LEU A 25 -10.33 5.11 -20.99
C LEU A 25 -9.52 3.92 -20.45
N VAL A 26 -9.13 2.97 -21.30
CA VAL A 26 -8.31 1.81 -20.90
C VAL A 26 -6.94 2.26 -20.37
N ILE A 27 -6.28 3.19 -21.05
CA ILE A 27 -4.97 3.72 -20.61
C ILE A 27 -5.11 4.39 -19.23
N LEU A 28 -6.13 5.22 -19.04
CA LEU A 28 -6.39 5.86 -17.75
C LEU A 28 -6.67 4.83 -16.65
N MET A 29 -7.46 3.80 -16.92
CA MET A 29 -7.74 2.72 -15.96
C MET A 29 -6.46 1.99 -15.54
N ILE A 30 -5.57 1.69 -16.49
CA ILE A 30 -4.28 1.05 -16.20
C ILE A 30 -3.40 1.98 -15.35
N LEU A 31 -3.30 3.27 -15.70
CA LEU A 31 -2.52 4.24 -14.92
C LEU A 31 -3.01 4.34 -13.47
N TYR A 32 -4.33 4.43 -13.27
CA TYR A 32 -4.91 4.47 -11.93
C TYR A 32 -4.68 3.17 -11.16
N LEU A 33 -4.74 2.02 -11.83
CA LEU A 33 -4.43 0.74 -11.20
C LEU A 33 -2.96 0.68 -10.76
N MET A 34 -2.04 1.22 -11.57
CA MET A 34 -0.62 1.28 -11.21
C MET A 34 -0.39 2.15 -9.98
N PHE A 35 -1.04 3.31 -9.89
CA PHE A 35 -0.97 4.16 -8.69
C PHE A 35 -1.59 3.49 -7.46
N TYR A 36 -2.72 2.79 -7.63
CA TYR A 36 -3.34 2.01 -6.55
C TYR A 36 -2.39 0.94 -6.01
N VAL A 37 -1.76 0.15 -6.89
CA VAL A 37 -0.81 -0.89 -6.48
C VAL A 37 0.43 -0.27 -5.85
N HIS A 38 0.95 0.81 -6.41
CA HIS A 38 2.12 1.51 -5.88
C HIS A 38 1.88 2.00 -4.45
N ASP A 39 0.81 2.76 -4.23
CA ASP A 39 0.49 3.33 -2.91
C ASP A 39 0.19 2.22 -1.90
N LYS A 40 -0.48 1.13 -2.32
CA LYS A 40 -0.71 -0.04 -1.46
C LYS A 40 0.61 -0.70 -1.03
N CYS A 41 1.55 -0.88 -1.96
CA CYS A 41 2.87 -1.45 -1.64
C CYS A 41 3.68 -0.55 -0.71
N VAL A 42 3.67 0.77 -0.94
CA VAL A 42 4.36 1.74 -0.08
C VAL A 42 3.78 1.73 1.34
N MET A 43 2.45 1.68 1.47
CA MET A 43 1.79 1.58 2.78
C MET A 43 2.09 0.25 3.48
N ASN A 44 2.17 -0.86 2.75
CA ASN A 44 2.53 -2.16 3.32
C ASN A 44 3.96 -2.15 3.87
N ALA A 45 4.91 -1.65 3.08
CA ALA A 45 6.29 -1.50 3.52
C ALA A 45 6.40 -0.58 4.74
N ALA A 46 5.64 0.53 4.78
CA ALA A 46 5.63 1.43 5.92
C ALA A 46 5.03 0.78 7.18
N ALA A 47 3.94 0.03 7.04
CA ALA A 47 3.29 -0.69 8.13
C ALA A 47 4.21 -1.77 8.72
N ASP A 48 4.87 -2.56 7.88
CA ASP A 48 5.80 -3.61 8.29
C ASP A 48 7.03 -3.02 8.99
N VAL A 49 7.64 -1.97 8.43
CA VAL A 49 8.79 -1.29 9.05
C VAL A 49 8.40 -0.67 10.40
N ALA A 50 7.22 -0.07 10.48
CA ALA A 50 6.75 0.52 11.72
C ALA A 50 6.42 -0.54 12.79
N ALA A 51 5.82 -1.68 12.40
CA ALA A 51 5.60 -2.81 13.28
C ALA A 51 6.92 -3.40 13.81
N LEU A 52 7.93 -3.55 12.94
CA LEU A 52 9.26 -4.01 13.32
C LEU A 52 9.97 -3.05 14.28
N ARG A 53 9.92 -1.74 14.03
CA ARG A 53 10.50 -0.72 14.93
C ARG A 53 9.82 -0.72 16.30
N ALA A 54 8.50 -0.87 16.33
CA ALA A 54 7.74 -0.99 17.56
C ALA A 54 8.07 -2.27 18.36
N SER A 55 8.47 -3.33 17.66
CA SER A 55 8.82 -4.63 18.26
C SER A 55 10.17 -4.64 18.99
N GLN A 56 11.01 -3.61 18.83
CA GLN A 56 12.33 -3.61 19.44
C GLN A 56 12.25 -3.41 20.98
N PRO A 57 13.06 -4.15 21.76
CA PRO A 57 13.09 -4.00 23.21
C PRO A 57 13.66 -2.63 23.61
N GLY A 58 13.03 -1.96 24.57
CA GLY A 58 13.46 -0.66 25.10
C GLY A 58 12.51 0.52 24.83
N VAL A 59 11.43 0.31 24.07
CA VAL A 59 10.40 1.35 23.85
C VAL A 59 9.28 1.18 24.89
N GLU A 60 9.03 2.22 25.69
CA GLU A 60 7.91 2.25 26.66
C GLU A 60 6.55 2.16 25.95
N GLU A 61 5.59 1.41 26.49
CA GLU A 61 4.29 1.15 25.83
C GLU A 61 3.54 2.41 25.39
N LYS A 62 3.67 3.53 26.14
CA LYS A 62 3.09 4.82 25.75
C LYS A 62 3.86 5.51 24.61
N GLY A 63 5.18 5.34 24.55
CA GLY A 63 6.04 5.92 23.50
C GLY A 63 5.97 5.15 22.16
N ILE A 64 5.54 3.88 22.17
CA ILE A 64 5.40 3.08 20.95
C ILE A 64 4.38 3.70 19.99
N TYR A 65 3.22 4.15 20.50
CA TYR A 65 2.16 4.71 19.65
C TYR A 65 2.62 5.98 18.92
N GLU A 66 3.24 6.93 19.64
CA GLU A 66 3.71 8.19 19.07
C GLU A 66 4.90 7.97 18.12
N SER A 67 5.81 7.06 18.48
CA SER A 67 6.92 6.67 17.62
C SER A 67 6.42 6.04 16.32
N VAL A 68 5.47 5.10 16.39
CA VAL A 68 4.88 4.47 15.20
C VAL A 68 4.17 5.50 14.33
N GLU A 69 3.38 6.39 14.91
CA GLU A 69 2.68 7.42 14.16
C GLU A 69 3.65 8.36 13.44
N ASN A 70 4.70 8.83 14.12
CA ASN A 70 5.71 9.70 13.52
C ASN A 70 6.55 8.97 12.46
N ASN A 71 6.91 7.71 12.70
CA ASN A 71 7.65 6.90 11.73
C ASN A 71 6.82 6.65 10.47
N VAL A 72 5.54 6.28 10.60
CA VAL A 72 4.67 6.06 9.44
C VAL A 72 4.44 7.38 8.72
N LYS A 73 4.22 8.50 9.43
CA LYS A 73 4.12 9.82 8.81
C LYS A 73 5.39 10.18 8.03
N GLU A 74 6.58 9.97 8.58
CA GLU A 74 7.85 10.26 7.91
C GLU A 74 8.07 9.38 6.68
N LEU A 75 7.80 8.07 6.80
CA LEU A 75 7.97 7.10 5.71
C LEU A 75 6.99 7.34 4.55
N LEU A 76 5.78 7.84 4.85
CA LEU A 76 4.77 8.17 3.86
C LEU A 76 4.92 9.58 3.30
N ASN A 77 5.57 10.48 4.05
CA ASN A 77 5.78 11.87 3.62
C ASN A 77 6.57 11.88 2.30
N LYS A 78 5.91 12.35 1.24
CA LYS A 78 6.41 12.44 -0.15
C LYS A 78 6.49 11.13 -0.95
N ARG A 79 5.99 10.00 -0.45
CA ARG A 79 6.01 8.72 -1.21
C ARG A 79 4.66 8.31 -1.79
N LEU A 80 3.56 8.88 -1.31
CA LEU A 80 2.22 8.62 -1.83
C LEU A 80 1.99 9.45 -3.11
N LEU A 81 1.54 8.79 -4.17
CA LEU A 81 1.34 9.44 -5.47
C LEU A 81 -0.10 9.86 -5.69
N ALA A 82 -1.07 9.06 -5.24
CA ALA A 82 -2.48 9.29 -5.53
C ALA A 82 -3.37 9.27 -4.28
N SER A 83 -3.00 8.50 -3.25
CA SER A 83 -3.73 8.39 -2.00
C SER A 83 -3.52 9.63 -1.14
N GLY A 84 -4.61 10.18 -0.60
CA GLY A 84 -4.58 11.33 0.31
C GLY A 84 -4.06 10.97 1.70
N SER A 85 -4.22 11.90 2.65
CA SER A 85 -3.81 11.75 4.06
C SER A 85 -4.16 10.36 4.61
N VAL A 86 -3.16 9.67 5.17
CA VAL A 86 -3.28 8.31 5.71
C VAL A 86 -3.65 8.39 7.19
N GLU A 87 -4.74 7.74 7.58
CA GLU A 87 -5.12 7.53 8.97
C GLU A 87 -4.51 6.22 9.47
N ASN A 88 -3.64 6.30 10.46
CA ASN A 88 -2.99 5.12 11.04
C ASN A 88 -3.66 4.75 12.36
N LYS A 89 -3.99 3.46 12.53
CA LYS A 89 -4.49 2.89 13.79
C LYS A 89 -3.55 1.77 14.22
N VAL A 90 -2.88 1.96 15.35
CA VAL A 90 -1.96 0.96 15.91
C VAL A 90 -2.71 0.14 16.95
N LYS A 91 -2.64 -1.19 16.87
CA LYS A 91 -3.13 -2.10 17.92
C LYS A 91 -1.94 -2.89 18.46
N ILE A 92 -1.61 -2.63 19.73
CA ILE A 92 -0.54 -3.37 20.42
C ILE A 92 -1.17 -4.50 21.22
N THR A 93 -0.81 -5.74 20.90
CA THR A 93 -1.11 -6.93 21.72
C THR A 93 0.19 -7.41 22.37
N SER A 94 0.12 -8.03 23.55
CA SER A 94 1.27 -8.30 24.44
C SER A 94 2.45 -9.07 23.80
N ASP A 95 2.22 -9.89 22.77
CA ASP A 95 3.24 -10.69 22.06
C ASP A 95 3.43 -10.26 20.58
N THR A 96 2.48 -9.49 20.03
CA THR A 96 2.40 -9.15 18.60
C THR A 96 1.93 -7.72 18.41
N ILE A 97 2.66 -6.96 17.59
CA ILE A 97 2.31 -5.59 17.24
C ILE A 97 1.66 -5.59 15.86
N GLU A 98 0.43 -5.09 15.80
CA GLU A 98 -0.34 -4.92 14.57
C GLU A 98 -0.47 -3.44 14.25
N VAL A 99 0.03 -3.04 13.07
CA VAL A 99 -0.09 -1.67 12.58
C VAL A 99 -1.09 -1.68 11.43
N VAL A 100 -2.25 -1.06 11.64
CA VAL A 100 -3.29 -0.92 10.61
C VAL A 100 -3.19 0.46 9.99
N CYS A 101 -2.83 0.53 8.72
CA CYS A 101 -2.80 1.77 7.96
C CYS A 101 -4.06 1.83 7.08
N ARG A 102 -4.82 2.93 7.14
CA ARG A 102 -5.97 3.19 6.27
C ARG A 102 -5.75 4.46 5.45
N SER A 103 -6.01 4.38 4.17
CA SER A 103 -5.98 5.54 3.28
C SER A 103 -7.15 5.52 2.30
N GLU A 104 -7.50 6.69 1.79
CA GLU A 104 -8.53 6.87 0.78
C GLU A 104 -7.88 7.30 -0.53
N LEU A 105 -8.12 6.52 -1.60
CA LEU A 105 -7.70 6.87 -2.95
C LEU A 105 -8.86 7.59 -3.66
N PRO A 106 -8.75 8.90 -3.94
CA PRO A 106 -9.77 9.65 -4.67
C PRO A 106 -9.73 9.34 -6.18
N ILE A 107 -10.89 9.00 -6.76
CA ILE A 107 -11.05 8.83 -8.20
C ILE A 107 -11.63 10.13 -8.80
N PRO A 108 -11.02 10.74 -9.83
CA PRO A 108 -11.44 12.05 -10.32
C PRO A 108 -12.81 12.09 -11.01
N PHE A 109 -13.27 10.95 -11.57
CA PHE A 109 -14.45 10.94 -12.44
C PHE A 109 -15.79 10.83 -11.73
N HIS A 110 -15.83 10.40 -10.46
CA HIS A 110 -17.09 10.13 -9.78
C HIS A 110 -17.11 10.52 -8.29
N ASN A 111 -16.13 11.29 -7.81
CA ASN A 111 -16.00 11.63 -6.38
C ASN A 111 -16.05 10.39 -5.45
N ILE A 112 -15.70 9.22 -6.00
CA ILE A 112 -15.60 7.95 -5.26
C ILE A 112 -14.25 7.95 -4.58
N ARG A 113 -14.24 7.51 -3.33
CA ARG A 113 -13.02 7.25 -2.57
C ARG A 113 -12.91 5.76 -2.32
N ILE A 114 -11.83 5.15 -2.81
CA ILE A 114 -11.59 3.73 -2.58
C ILE A 114 -10.83 3.61 -1.25
N PRO A 115 -11.40 2.94 -0.23
CA PRO A 115 -10.67 2.68 1.00
C PRO A 115 -9.60 1.64 0.74
N VAL A 116 -8.38 1.91 1.21
CA VAL A 116 -7.24 1.00 1.16
C VAL A 116 -6.80 0.74 2.59
N GLU A 117 -6.93 -0.52 3.01
CA GLU A 117 -6.52 -0.97 4.33
C GLU A 117 -5.36 -1.95 4.18
N VAL A 118 -4.31 -1.73 4.97
CA VAL A 118 -3.11 -2.55 5.00
C VAL A 118 -2.73 -2.82 6.44
N ILE A 119 -2.34 -4.06 6.72
CA ILE A 119 -2.02 -4.53 8.07
C ILE A 119 -0.60 -5.07 8.07
N GLY A 120 0.27 -4.43 8.83
CA GLY A 120 1.63 -4.92 9.11
C GLY A 120 1.66 -5.66 10.44
N TYR A 121 2.38 -6.79 10.47
CA TYR A 121 2.48 -7.66 11.65
C TYR A 121 3.95 -7.82 12.05
N ALA A 122 4.25 -7.68 13.35
CA ALA A 122 5.56 -8.00 13.89
C ALA A 122 5.43 -8.72 15.24
N LYS A 123 6.17 -9.83 15.39
CA LYS A 123 6.25 -10.57 16.67
C LYS A 123 7.32 -9.95 17.57
N ARG A 124 6.96 -9.70 18.83
CA ARG A 124 7.86 -9.14 19.84
C ARG A 124 8.93 -10.17 20.20
N THR A 125 10.06 -10.12 19.49
CA THR A 125 11.19 -11.03 19.73
C THR A 125 12.31 -10.26 20.42
N ASP A 126 12.66 -10.67 21.64
CA ASP A 126 13.86 -10.18 22.30
C ASP A 126 15.08 -10.91 21.69
N PRO A 127 15.94 -10.21 20.93
CA PRO A 127 17.02 -10.85 20.21
C PRO A 127 18.06 -11.46 21.15
N VAL A 128 18.23 -10.92 22.36
CA VAL A 128 19.20 -11.43 23.33
C VAL A 128 18.71 -12.75 23.93
N MET A 129 17.44 -12.82 24.30
CA MET A 129 16.83 -14.06 24.78
C MET A 129 16.83 -15.13 23.69
N PHE A 130 16.49 -14.78 22.46
CA PHE A 130 16.51 -15.70 21.33
C PHE A 130 17.91 -16.30 21.09
N ILE A 131 18.96 -15.45 21.05
CA ILE A 131 20.34 -15.93 20.89
C ILE A 131 20.75 -16.83 22.06
N ARG A 132 20.36 -16.49 23.30
CA ARG A 132 20.63 -17.34 24.47
C ARG A 132 19.96 -18.71 24.35
N GLU A 133 18.70 -18.75 23.92
CA GLU A 133 17.97 -20.00 23.71
C GLU A 133 18.64 -20.86 22.63
N CYS A 134 19.00 -20.29 21.49
CA CYS A 134 19.75 -20.99 20.44
C CYS A 134 21.06 -21.58 20.97
N ARG A 135 21.81 -20.81 21.76
CA ARG A 135 23.08 -21.27 22.33
C ARG A 135 22.90 -22.43 23.30
N VAL A 136 21.88 -22.40 24.15
CA VAL A 136 21.56 -23.49 25.08
C VAL A 136 21.14 -24.75 24.34
N ILE A 137 20.43 -24.62 23.22
CA ILE A 137 20.04 -25.75 22.37
C ILE A 137 21.27 -26.37 21.68
N GLU A 138 22.19 -25.53 21.19
CA GLU A 138 23.45 -25.96 20.57
C GLU A 138 24.35 -26.72 21.56
N GLU A 139 24.52 -26.18 22.77
CA GLU A 139 25.30 -26.82 23.84
C GLU A 139 24.68 -28.17 24.29
N LYS A 140 23.35 -28.28 24.25
CA LYS A 140 22.63 -29.54 24.50
C LYS A 140 22.70 -30.51 23.32
N ALA A 141 22.93 -30.06 22.09
CA ALA A 141 23.03 -30.91 20.92
C ALA A 141 24.44 -31.50 20.74
N GLU A 142 25.49 -30.77 21.13
CA GLU A 142 26.89 -31.23 21.11
C GLU A 142 27.23 -32.20 22.27
N GLY A 143 26.40 -32.23 23.32
CA GLY A 143 26.55 -33.12 24.47
C GLY A 143 25.99 -34.55 24.28
N TRP A 144 25.56 -34.93 23.07
CA TRP A 144 25.07 -36.26 22.71
C TRP A 144 25.98 -36.96 21.71
#